data_AF-A0A1X7SY34-F1
#
_entry.id   AF-A0A1X7SY34-F1
#
_cell.length_a   1.000
_cell.length_b   1.000
_cell.length_c   1.000
_cell.angle_alpha   90.00
_cell.angle_beta   90.00
_cell.angle_gamma   90.00
#
_symmetry.space_group_name_H-M   'P 1'
#
loop_
_entity.id
_entity.type
_entity.pdbx_description
1 polymer ?
#
loop_
_entity_poly.entity_id
_entity_poly.type
_entity_poly.pdbx_seq_one_letter_code
_entity_poly.pdbx_strand_id
1 'polypeptide(L)'
;MTVSWDEVPCNGRNGPITGYYLTYTNITSNTSYTVNITGGDNRIYNLTGLIPYTNYTVSIMPYNYNMTGPARQEMQITAKSISRPVVIADLIVHARTPTKINIVWYPPTIPNGIIIVYEIRYRGSTSTGPYNITNTTNTYYSIVGLMPNTSYTIGVRAYTSIGPREWTNRDYTTAKIPVIEIFSITKLNFTAVRAEWGSVPEASLYTIYYESTSSSSRKKRQVETGMRIFPGDTTEGLIGGLDPNLNYLFSISTSFNVNGIVYEGERTQPIPGVTLNPTIVSSTLSIITVTGSLTIDTIQEATYSTVMKPILPVIEEFPDDVRSEEGHQVLFEVKVKVRGNSKPSFNWYHNGEPVTDDYTHELRGDGSLLLVSVEEKHKGTYRFVANNDAGTVSQQVVLTVAVEGSDESRLLHGDSSSAKIGMIPVDKFGEFVAKGHAKGNEGFRNQFGMLDSGESEHTVTVGLTPSNKLLNRFANIVVYDDNRITLRPMSGHKDCTNEYINACFIKDYSNQYQYIATQVDSLNGLKDIHVIDHHFQ
;
A
#
# COMPACT_ATOMS: atom_id res chain seq x y z
N MET A 1 18.07 -3.58 19.90
CA MET A 1 18.21 -2.24 20.51
C MET A 1 17.53 -2.28 21.86
N THR A 2 18.16 -1.77 22.91
CA THR A 2 17.55 -1.73 24.25
C THR A 2 17.00 -0.33 24.48
N VAL A 3 15.73 -0.25 24.86
CA VAL A 3 15.02 0.99 25.16
C VAL A 3 14.75 1.00 26.66
N SER A 4 15.10 2.09 27.34
CA SER A 4 14.81 2.28 28.76
C SER A 4 14.14 3.63 28.98
N TRP A 5 13.29 3.72 29.99
CA TRP A 5 12.55 4.94 30.34
C TRP A 5 12.43 5.11 31.84
N ASP A 6 12.28 6.36 32.25
CA ASP A 6 12.07 6.71 33.65
C ASP A 6 10.62 6.45 34.11
N GLU A 7 10.44 6.42 35.42
CA GLU A 7 9.12 6.31 36.03
C GLU A 7 8.23 7.53 35.73
N VAL A 8 6.92 7.28 35.55
CA VAL A 8 5.93 8.36 35.37
C VAL A 8 5.73 9.07 36.72
N PRO A 9 5.97 10.39 36.82
CA PRO A 9 5.80 11.14 38.06
C PRO A 9 4.38 11.05 38.63
N CYS A 10 4.25 10.91 39.95
CA CYS A 10 2.96 10.77 40.63
C CYS A 10 1.98 11.93 40.36
N ASN A 11 2.49 13.16 40.26
CA ASN A 11 1.67 14.34 39.99
C ASN A 11 1.05 14.38 38.59
N GLY A 12 1.54 13.55 37.67
CA GLY A 12 1.00 13.40 36.31
C GLY A 12 0.27 12.07 36.07
N ARG A 13 0.01 11.29 37.13
CA ARG A 13 -0.54 9.92 37.04
C ARG A 13 -2.01 9.91 37.46
N ASN A 14 -2.91 9.61 36.53
CA ASN A 14 -4.34 9.49 36.78
C ASN A 14 -4.74 8.05 37.14
N GLY A 15 -4.11 7.48 38.17
CA GLY A 15 -4.32 6.09 38.62
C GLY A 15 -3.19 5.12 38.22
N PRO A 16 -3.25 3.84 38.64
CA PRO A 16 -2.12 2.93 38.51
C PRO A 16 -1.76 2.67 37.04
N ILE A 17 -0.54 3.03 36.60
CA ILE A 17 0.01 2.55 35.32
C ILE A 17 0.01 1.01 35.35
N THR A 18 -0.66 0.41 34.38
CA THR A 18 -0.75 -1.05 34.22
C THR A 18 0.21 -1.55 33.16
N GLY A 19 0.74 -0.67 32.31
CA GLY A 19 1.73 -1.00 31.29
C GLY A 19 2.10 0.17 30.38
N TYR A 20 2.79 -0.16 29.29
CA TYR A 20 3.26 0.80 28.29
C TYR A 20 3.03 0.29 26.87
N TYR A 21 2.65 1.17 25.96
CA TYR A 21 2.74 0.94 24.52
C TYR A 21 4.06 1.49 24.00
N LEU A 22 4.91 0.61 23.47
CA LEU A 22 6.17 0.97 22.83
C LEU A 22 6.02 0.81 21.32
N THR A 23 6.01 1.93 20.59
CA THR A 23 5.91 1.97 19.14
C THR A 23 7.26 2.31 18.53
N TYR A 24 7.70 1.58 17.51
CA TYR A 24 8.88 1.93 16.73
C TYR A 24 8.53 1.98 15.24
N THR A 25 8.84 3.11 14.60
CA THR A 25 8.49 3.39 13.20
C THR A 25 9.76 3.62 12.40
N ASN A 26 9.92 2.84 11.34
CA ASN A 26 10.99 3.07 10.37
C ASN A 26 10.70 4.38 9.62
N ILE A 27 11.63 5.33 9.67
CA ILE A 27 11.40 6.68 9.15
C ILE A 27 11.23 6.68 7.62
N THR A 28 11.92 5.79 6.91
CA THR A 28 11.95 5.80 5.44
C THR A 28 10.79 5.01 4.84
N SER A 29 10.45 3.84 5.41
CA SER A 29 9.32 3.03 4.92
C SER A 29 7.98 3.41 5.56
N ASN A 30 8.00 4.26 6.60
CA ASN A 30 6.85 4.62 7.42
C ASN A 30 6.12 3.41 8.06
N THR A 31 6.83 2.28 8.20
CA THR A 31 6.28 1.06 8.82
C THR A 31 6.44 1.14 10.32
N SER A 32 5.32 1.09 11.05
CA SER A 32 5.26 1.13 12.51
C SER A 32 4.92 -0.23 13.11
N TYR A 33 5.48 -0.50 14.28
CA TYR A 33 5.16 -1.68 15.07
C TYR A 33 4.96 -1.25 16.52
N THR A 34 3.92 -1.77 17.17
CA THR A 34 3.61 -1.44 18.56
C THR A 34 3.66 -2.70 19.42
N VAL A 35 4.38 -2.61 20.54
CA VAL A 35 4.47 -3.63 21.56
C VAL A 35 3.66 -3.18 22.77
N ASN A 36 2.78 -4.05 23.27
CA ASN A 36 2.13 -3.86 24.55
C ASN A 36 2.96 -4.51 25.66
N ILE A 37 3.54 -3.68 26.53
CA ILE A 37 4.34 -4.09 27.68
C ILE A 37 3.43 -4.10 28.92
N THR A 38 3.07 -5.28 29.40
CA THR A 38 2.24 -5.45 30.61
C THR A 38 3.10 -5.37 31.86
N GLY A 39 2.64 -4.64 32.87
CA GLY A 39 3.34 -4.42 34.14
C GLY A 39 3.86 -2.99 34.24
N GLY A 40 3.25 -2.21 35.12
CA GLY A 40 3.54 -0.79 35.33
C GLY A 40 4.93 -0.50 35.90
N ASP A 41 5.62 -1.50 36.43
CA ASP A 41 6.96 -1.38 37.01
C ASP A 41 8.09 -1.60 35.98
N ASN A 42 7.75 -1.99 34.75
CA ASN A 42 8.76 -2.16 33.70
C ASN A 42 9.36 -0.81 33.30
N ARG A 43 10.69 -0.78 33.16
CA ARG A 43 11.48 0.41 32.77
C ARG A 43 12.41 0.15 31.58
N ILE A 44 12.36 -1.05 31.01
CA ILE A 44 13.27 -1.48 29.95
C ILE A 44 12.59 -2.48 29.01
N TYR A 45 12.94 -2.41 27.73
CA TYR A 45 12.49 -3.35 26.72
C TYR A 45 13.56 -3.57 25.64
N ASN A 46 13.68 -4.81 25.17
CA ASN A 46 14.62 -5.18 24.11
C ASN A 46 13.90 -5.33 22.77
N LEU A 47 14.08 -4.36 21.89
CA LEU A 47 13.60 -4.42 20.51
C LEU A 47 14.48 -5.37 19.67
N THR A 48 13.83 -6.36 19.06
CA THR A 48 14.42 -7.35 18.15
C THR A 48 13.85 -7.18 16.73
N GLY A 49 14.47 -7.83 15.73
CA GLY A 49 13.99 -7.79 14.34
C GLY A 49 14.18 -6.46 13.61
N LEU A 50 14.90 -5.49 14.18
CA LEU A 50 15.19 -4.21 13.52
C LEU A 50 16.22 -4.38 12.41
N ILE A 51 15.99 -3.70 11.27
CA ILE A 51 16.96 -3.63 10.17
C ILE A 51 18.24 -2.93 10.68
N PRO A 52 19.43 -3.53 10.56
CA PRO A 52 20.69 -2.88 10.96
C PRO A 52 20.97 -1.60 10.18
N TYR A 53 21.63 -0.63 10.82
CA TYR A 53 22.00 0.66 10.24
C TYR A 53 20.83 1.42 9.58
N THR A 54 19.69 1.47 10.26
CA THR A 54 18.43 2.08 9.78
C THR A 54 17.86 3.00 10.85
N ASN A 55 17.27 4.12 10.42
CA ASN A 55 16.66 5.11 11.31
C ASN A 55 15.25 4.68 11.73
N TYR A 56 15.02 4.66 13.03
CA TYR A 56 13.71 4.45 13.63
C TYR A 56 13.35 5.64 14.51
N THR A 57 12.07 6.01 14.53
CA THR A 57 11.50 6.75 15.65
C THR A 57 10.97 5.75 16.65
N VAL A 58 11.30 5.92 17.94
CA VAL A 58 10.81 5.08 19.03
C VAL A 58 9.96 5.96 19.93
N SER A 59 8.72 5.56 20.17
CA SER A 59 7.71 6.27 20.93
C SER A 59 7.20 5.39 22.05
N ILE A 60 7.11 5.91 23.27
CA ILE A 60 6.57 5.19 24.43
C ILE A 60 5.43 5.95 25.07
N MET A 61 4.37 5.23 25.42
CA MET A 61 3.15 5.78 25.99
C MET A 61 2.69 4.92 27.18
N PRO A 62 2.54 5.47 28.40
CA PRO A 62 2.00 4.72 29.53
C PRO A 62 0.48 4.52 29.37
N TYR A 63 -0.06 3.44 29.93
CA TYR A 63 -1.51 3.24 30.01
C TYR A 63 -1.95 2.71 31.38
N ASN A 64 -3.18 3.04 31.76
CA ASN A 64 -3.92 2.44 32.87
C ASN A 64 -5.30 1.99 32.36
N TYR A 65 -6.08 1.26 33.18
CA TYR A 65 -7.45 0.75 32.96
C TYR A 65 -8.29 1.46 31.85
N ASN A 66 -7.92 1.23 30.58
CA ASN A 66 -8.44 1.83 29.33
C ASN A 66 -8.13 3.31 29.02
N MET A 67 -7.20 3.98 29.71
CA MET A 67 -6.69 5.30 29.31
C MET A 67 -5.21 5.26 28.96
N THR A 68 -4.83 6.11 28.01
CA THR A 68 -3.45 6.25 27.55
C THR A 68 -2.91 7.64 27.88
N GLY A 69 -1.72 7.69 28.45
CA GLY A 69 -1.02 8.95 28.75
C GLY A 69 -0.35 9.56 27.52
N PRO A 70 0.40 10.66 27.70
CA PRO A 70 1.14 11.28 26.61
C PRO A 70 2.28 10.39 26.11
N ALA A 71 2.51 10.42 24.80
CA ALA A 71 3.62 9.72 24.18
C ALA A 71 4.92 10.55 24.22
N ARG A 72 6.05 9.90 24.48
CA ARG A 72 7.39 10.48 24.33
C ARG A 72 8.14 9.78 23.20
N GLN A 73 8.70 10.54 22.27
CA GLN A 73 9.34 10.02 21.06
C GLN A 73 10.81 10.47 20.94
N GLU A 74 11.67 9.57 20.45
CA GLU A 74 13.05 9.84 20.09
C GLU A 74 13.43 9.20 18.75
N MET A 75 14.44 9.75 18.08
CA MET A 75 15.04 9.15 16.88
C MET A 75 16.27 8.33 17.28
N GLN A 76 16.37 7.11 16.76
CA GLN A 76 17.45 6.18 17.06
C GLN A 76 17.92 5.47 15.78
N ILE A 77 19.24 5.29 15.67
CA ILE A 77 19.87 4.56 14.56
C ILE A 77 20.31 3.20 15.07
N THR A 78 19.89 2.13 14.40
CA THR A 78 20.36 0.79 14.75
C THR A 78 21.85 0.64 14.39
N ALA A 79 22.59 -0.12 15.21
CA ALA A 79 23.99 -0.39 14.94
C ALA A 79 24.18 -1.08 13.57
N LYS A 80 25.33 -0.84 12.94
CA LYS A 80 25.73 -1.59 11.74
C LYS A 80 25.92 -3.05 12.12
N SER A 81 25.41 -3.98 11.32
CA SER A 81 25.69 -5.39 11.57
C SER A 81 27.17 -5.68 11.31
N ILE A 82 27.83 -6.32 12.28
CA ILE A 82 29.25 -6.71 12.20
C ILE A 82 29.39 -8.07 11.48
N SER A 83 28.28 -8.76 11.21
CA SER A 83 28.28 -9.93 10.32
C SER A 83 28.79 -9.54 8.94
N ARG A 84 29.68 -10.36 8.32
CA ARG A 84 30.06 -10.21 6.91
C ARG A 84 28.80 -9.93 6.09
N PRO A 85 28.75 -8.89 5.24
CA PRO A 85 27.61 -8.68 4.37
C PRO A 85 27.38 -9.97 3.58
N VAL A 86 26.23 -10.60 3.80
CA VAL A 86 25.83 -11.75 3.00
C VAL A 86 25.56 -11.17 1.61
N VAL A 87 26.52 -11.42 0.71
CA VAL A 87 26.39 -11.13 -0.72
C VAL A 87 25.05 -11.69 -1.20
N ILE A 88 24.42 -11.09 -2.22
CA ILE A 88 23.27 -11.71 -2.90
C ILE A 88 23.60 -13.20 -3.12
N ALA A 89 22.91 -14.07 -2.37
CA ALA A 89 23.39 -15.42 -2.11
C ALA A 89 23.37 -16.28 -3.38
N ASP A 90 22.36 -16.04 -4.22
CA ASP A 90 22.06 -16.86 -5.38
C ASP A 90 21.78 -15.97 -6.58
N LEU A 91 22.82 -15.51 -7.27
CA LEU A 91 22.64 -15.06 -8.64
C LEU A 91 22.36 -16.31 -9.48
N ILE A 92 21.09 -16.52 -9.81
CA ILE A 92 20.60 -17.70 -10.53
C ILE A 92 20.37 -17.30 -11.97
N VAL A 93 20.80 -18.15 -12.90
CA VAL A 93 20.39 -18.04 -14.29
C VAL A 93 19.13 -18.86 -14.50
N HIS A 94 18.07 -18.18 -14.90
CA HIS A 94 16.77 -18.81 -15.14
C HIS A 94 16.68 -19.39 -16.56
N ALA A 95 17.16 -18.64 -17.56
CA ALA A 95 17.18 -19.08 -18.95
C ALA A 95 18.31 -18.42 -19.73
N ARG A 96 18.82 -19.12 -20.74
CA ARG A 96 19.85 -18.64 -21.67
C ARG A 96 19.39 -18.88 -23.09
N THR A 97 19.29 -17.82 -23.87
CA THR A 97 19.12 -17.91 -25.33
C THR A 97 20.45 -17.53 -26.00
N PRO A 98 20.57 -17.65 -27.34
CA PRO A 98 21.79 -17.23 -28.03
C PRO A 98 22.14 -15.75 -27.81
N THR A 99 21.16 -14.88 -27.58
CA THR A 99 21.37 -13.42 -27.51
C THR A 99 20.98 -12.79 -26.18
N LYS A 100 20.56 -13.60 -25.20
CA LYS A 100 20.02 -13.11 -23.93
C LYS A 100 20.34 -14.03 -22.75
N ILE A 101 20.57 -13.43 -21.59
CA ILE A 101 20.69 -14.13 -20.31
C ILE A 101 19.66 -13.54 -19.34
N ASN A 102 18.81 -14.40 -18.78
CA ASN A 102 17.86 -14.06 -17.73
C ASN A 102 18.46 -14.39 -16.37
N ILE A 103 18.66 -13.37 -15.55
CA ILE A 103 19.17 -13.50 -14.18
C ILE A 103 18.05 -13.22 -13.17
N VAL A 104 18.05 -13.98 -12.09
CA VAL A 104 17.15 -13.84 -10.95
C VAL A 104 18.01 -13.90 -9.69
N TRP A 105 17.65 -13.15 -8.66
CA TRP A 105 18.36 -13.20 -7.39
C TRP A 105 17.43 -12.99 -6.20
N TYR A 106 17.94 -13.33 -5.01
CA TYR A 106 17.26 -13.01 -3.75
C TYR A 106 17.84 -11.74 -3.12
N PRO A 107 17.00 -10.88 -2.50
CA PRO A 107 17.47 -9.77 -1.70
C PRO A 107 18.45 -10.22 -0.60
N PRO A 108 19.49 -9.43 -0.27
CA PRO A 108 20.39 -9.75 0.83
C PRO A 108 19.61 -9.79 2.16
N THR A 109 19.84 -10.84 2.96
CA THR A 109 19.21 -11.03 4.28
C THR A 109 19.60 -9.97 5.30
N ILE A 110 20.78 -9.35 5.11
CA ILE A 110 21.29 -8.26 5.94
C ILE A 110 21.65 -7.09 5.03
N PRO A 111 20.67 -6.27 4.60
CA PRO A 111 20.91 -5.19 3.64
C PRO A 111 21.69 -4.01 4.26
N ASN A 112 21.80 -3.93 5.60
CA ASN A 112 22.48 -2.87 6.35
C ASN A 112 22.00 -1.45 5.99
N GLY A 113 20.71 -1.33 5.71
CA GLY A 113 20.04 -0.15 5.17
C GLY A 113 18.90 -0.59 4.26
N ILE A 114 18.06 0.34 3.82
CA ILE A 114 16.91 0.03 2.96
C ILE A 114 17.39 -0.05 1.51
N ILE A 115 17.06 -1.13 0.81
CA ILE A 115 17.38 -1.30 -0.61
C ILE A 115 16.47 -0.37 -1.41
N ILE A 116 17.08 0.52 -2.19
CA ILE A 116 16.35 1.46 -3.06
C ILE A 116 16.34 0.98 -4.51
N VAL A 117 17.40 0.31 -4.96
CA VAL A 117 17.53 -0.22 -6.32
C VAL A 117 18.60 -1.32 -6.35
N TYR A 118 18.57 -2.18 -7.36
CA TYR A 118 19.67 -3.08 -7.70
C TYR A 118 20.43 -2.52 -8.89
N GLU A 119 21.75 -2.56 -8.81
CA GLU A 119 22.64 -2.20 -9.90
C GLU A 119 23.21 -3.49 -10.49
N ILE A 120 23.14 -3.62 -11.81
CA ILE A 120 23.61 -4.75 -12.60
C ILE A 120 24.76 -4.26 -13.47
N ARG A 121 25.83 -5.03 -13.50
CA ARG A 121 26.96 -4.82 -14.39
C ARG A 121 27.27 -6.05 -15.21
N TYR A 122 27.65 -5.89 -16.47
CA TYR A 122 28.09 -7.00 -17.31
C TYR A 122 29.14 -6.58 -18.33
N ARG A 123 30.02 -7.52 -18.70
CA ARG A 123 30.97 -7.40 -19.82
C ARG A 123 31.39 -8.79 -20.28
N GLY A 124 31.97 -8.92 -21.47
CA GLY A 124 32.58 -10.19 -21.89
C GLY A 124 33.66 -10.63 -20.90
N SER A 125 33.69 -11.90 -20.48
CA SER A 125 34.58 -12.36 -19.40
C SER A 125 36.06 -12.15 -19.70
N THR A 126 36.44 -12.19 -20.99
CA THR A 126 37.81 -11.91 -21.46
C THR A 126 38.07 -10.42 -21.75
N SER A 127 37.05 -9.58 -21.68
CA SER A 127 37.17 -8.14 -21.93
C SER A 127 37.80 -7.42 -20.73
N THR A 128 38.80 -6.59 -21.01
CA THR A 128 39.40 -5.68 -20.03
C THR A 128 38.72 -4.30 -20.00
N GLY A 129 37.76 -4.06 -20.90
CA GLY A 129 37.02 -2.81 -21.00
C GLY A 129 36.07 -2.54 -19.81
N PRO A 130 35.41 -1.37 -19.81
CA PRO A 130 34.43 -1.02 -18.78
C PRO A 130 33.24 -1.98 -18.80
N TYR A 131 32.57 -2.12 -17.66
CA TYR A 131 31.30 -2.83 -17.59
C TYR A 131 30.17 -1.95 -18.12
N ASN A 132 29.21 -2.57 -18.80
CA ASN A 132 27.90 -1.97 -19.01
C ASN A 132 27.15 -1.99 -17.68
N ILE A 133 26.49 -0.90 -17.30
CA ILE A 133 25.80 -0.75 -16.01
C ILE A 133 24.34 -0.37 -16.25
N THR A 134 23.42 -1.04 -15.57
CA THR A 134 21.98 -0.80 -15.65
C THR A 134 21.33 -1.02 -14.28
N ASN A 135 20.19 -0.37 -14.01
CA ASN A 135 19.51 -0.43 -12.71
C ASN A 135 18.12 -1.04 -12.82
N THR A 136 17.65 -1.69 -11.76
CA THR A 136 16.26 -2.16 -11.64
C THR A 136 15.82 -2.25 -10.19
N THR A 137 14.53 -2.05 -9.91
CA THR A 137 13.94 -2.29 -8.59
C THR A 137 13.48 -3.73 -8.39
N ASN A 138 13.41 -4.51 -9.48
CA ASN A 138 13.04 -5.92 -9.46
C ASN A 138 14.18 -6.80 -8.95
N THR A 139 13.86 -8.05 -8.59
CA THR A 139 14.84 -9.09 -8.24
C THR A 139 15.17 -10.03 -9.41
N TYR A 140 14.89 -9.56 -10.63
CA TYR A 140 15.19 -10.25 -11.89
C TYR A 140 15.55 -9.24 -12.97
N TYR A 141 16.33 -9.66 -13.96
CA TYR A 141 16.72 -8.82 -15.08
C TYR A 141 17.07 -9.65 -16.33
N SER A 142 16.77 -9.09 -17.50
CA SER A 142 17.06 -9.69 -18.80
C SER A 142 18.14 -8.90 -19.51
N ILE A 143 19.35 -9.48 -19.61
CA ILE A 143 20.44 -8.86 -20.37
C ILE A 143 20.32 -9.32 -21.81
N VAL A 144 20.03 -8.39 -22.72
CA VAL A 144 19.78 -8.62 -24.15
C VAL A 144 20.95 -8.12 -25.01
N GLY A 145 21.00 -8.53 -26.27
CA GLY A 145 22.03 -8.09 -27.21
C GLY A 145 23.41 -8.69 -26.93
N LEU A 146 23.44 -9.90 -26.36
CA LEU A 146 24.65 -10.66 -26.09
C LEU A 146 25.06 -11.49 -27.32
N MET A 147 26.35 -11.75 -27.46
CA MET A 147 26.87 -12.59 -28.53
C MET A 147 26.59 -14.07 -28.22
N PRO A 148 26.20 -14.89 -29.20
CA PRO A 148 26.03 -16.34 -29.01
C PRO A 148 27.31 -17.05 -28.57
N ASN A 149 27.15 -18.13 -27.80
CA ASN A 149 28.25 -18.96 -27.28
C ASN A 149 29.42 -18.17 -26.67
N THR A 150 29.13 -17.07 -25.98
CA THR A 150 30.13 -16.13 -25.45
C THR A 150 29.96 -15.98 -23.94
N SER A 151 31.07 -16.00 -23.20
CA SER A 151 31.07 -15.86 -21.74
C SER A 151 31.06 -14.38 -21.33
N TYR A 152 30.20 -14.04 -20.36
CA TYR A 152 30.06 -12.72 -19.76
C TYR A 152 30.22 -12.78 -18.25
N THR A 153 31.04 -11.89 -17.69
CA THR A 153 31.09 -11.64 -16.25
C THR A 153 29.94 -10.72 -15.88
N ILE A 154 29.02 -11.23 -15.07
CA ILE A 154 27.81 -10.52 -14.62
C ILE A 154 27.90 -10.32 -13.10
N GLY A 155 27.59 -9.11 -12.67
CA GLY A 155 27.51 -8.75 -11.26
C GLY A 155 26.24 -7.98 -10.94
N VAL A 156 25.73 -8.20 -9.74
CA VAL A 156 24.56 -7.53 -9.18
C VAL A 156 24.92 -7.08 -7.77
N ARG A 157 24.53 -5.86 -7.41
CA ARG A 157 24.61 -5.36 -6.02
C ARG A 157 23.32 -4.69 -5.62
N ALA A 158 23.01 -4.75 -4.33
CA ALA A 158 21.98 -3.89 -3.75
C ALA A 158 22.55 -2.48 -3.58
N TYR A 159 21.81 -1.47 -4.02
CA TYR A 159 22.04 -0.08 -3.68
C TYR A 159 21.06 0.30 -2.57
N THR A 160 21.57 0.79 -1.45
CA THR A 160 20.75 1.16 -0.31
C THR A 160 20.67 2.67 -0.14
N SER A 161 19.77 3.15 0.71
CA SER A 161 19.63 4.56 1.08
C SER A 161 20.92 5.23 1.60
N ILE A 162 21.95 4.44 1.90
CA ILE A 162 23.25 4.89 2.44
C ILE A 162 24.39 4.65 1.45
N GLY A 163 24.15 3.93 0.36
CA GLY A 163 25.15 3.65 -0.68
C GLY A 163 25.15 2.21 -1.18
N PRO A 164 26.08 1.89 -2.09
CA PRO A 164 26.16 0.60 -2.74
C PRO A 164 26.71 -0.50 -1.83
N ARG A 165 26.23 -1.72 -2.04
CA ARG A 165 26.80 -2.95 -1.45
C ARG A 165 27.82 -3.59 -2.37
N GLU A 166 28.45 -4.64 -1.85
CA GLU A 166 29.40 -5.44 -2.61
C GLU A 166 28.75 -6.10 -3.82
N TRP A 167 29.52 -6.21 -4.90
CA TRP A 167 29.11 -6.88 -6.12
C TRP A 167 29.12 -8.39 -5.96
N THR A 168 28.08 -9.07 -6.48
CA THR A 168 28.28 -10.43 -6.98
C THR A 168 29.16 -10.37 -8.22
N ASN A 169 29.92 -11.43 -8.48
CA ASN A 169 30.57 -11.64 -9.78
C ASN A 169 30.49 -13.13 -10.12
N ARG A 170 29.90 -13.43 -11.27
CA ARG A 170 29.77 -14.78 -11.82
C ARG A 170 29.90 -14.72 -13.33
N ASP A 171 30.52 -15.74 -13.90
CA ASP A 171 30.62 -15.89 -15.35
C ASP A 171 29.47 -16.76 -15.87
N TYR A 172 28.81 -16.29 -16.92
CA TYR A 172 27.76 -17.03 -17.61
C TYR A 172 27.95 -16.97 -19.11
N THR A 173 27.80 -18.12 -19.76
CA THR A 173 27.90 -18.25 -21.22
C THR A 173 26.51 -18.30 -21.83
N THR A 174 26.25 -17.48 -22.87
CA THR A 174 25.04 -17.56 -23.70
C THR A 174 24.90 -18.92 -24.37
N ALA A 175 23.69 -19.27 -24.79
CA ALA A 175 23.48 -20.53 -25.50
C ALA A 175 24.18 -20.52 -26.87
N LYS A 176 24.48 -21.71 -27.39
CA LYS A 176 24.84 -21.87 -28.80
C LYS A 176 23.61 -21.62 -29.67
N ILE A 177 23.85 -21.19 -30.90
CA ILE A 177 22.78 -21.10 -31.91
C ILE A 177 22.24 -22.53 -32.15
N PRO A 178 20.93 -22.76 -32.00
CA PRO A 178 20.36 -24.10 -32.19
C PRO A 178 20.42 -24.52 -33.65
N VAL A 179 20.53 -25.83 -33.86
CA VAL A 179 20.44 -26.44 -35.19
C VAL A 179 18.98 -26.59 -35.57
N ILE A 180 18.64 -26.46 -36.85
CA ILE A 180 17.27 -26.61 -37.33
C ILE A 180 16.95 -28.09 -37.41
N GLU A 181 16.12 -28.60 -36.50
CA GLU A 181 15.83 -30.03 -36.42
C GLU A 181 14.94 -30.55 -37.55
N ILE A 182 14.10 -29.69 -38.11
CA ILE A 182 13.17 -30.04 -39.20
C ILE A 182 13.55 -29.20 -40.40
N PHE A 183 14.00 -29.85 -41.47
CA PHE A 183 14.21 -29.23 -42.77
C PHE A 183 13.81 -30.21 -43.87
N SER A 184 12.96 -29.78 -44.80
CA SER A 184 12.47 -30.61 -45.89
C SER A 184 12.39 -29.81 -47.18
N ILE A 185 12.55 -30.51 -48.30
CA ILE A 185 12.49 -29.95 -49.64
C ILE A 185 11.45 -30.74 -50.43
N THR A 186 10.43 -30.05 -50.93
CA THR A 186 9.39 -30.61 -51.78
C THR A 186 9.55 -30.05 -53.19
N LYS A 187 9.76 -30.94 -54.17
CA LYS A 187 9.85 -30.55 -55.58
C LYS A 187 8.47 -30.07 -56.07
N LEU A 188 8.40 -28.85 -56.60
CA LEU A 188 7.17 -28.30 -57.17
C LEU A 188 7.11 -28.50 -58.68
N ASN A 189 8.19 -28.14 -59.39
CA ASN A 189 8.32 -28.32 -60.83
C ASN A 189 9.79 -28.53 -61.23
N PHE A 190 10.14 -28.38 -62.51
CA PHE A 190 11.49 -28.61 -62.99
C PHE A 190 12.50 -27.52 -62.57
N THR A 191 12.07 -26.31 -62.20
CA THR A 191 12.95 -25.17 -61.90
C THR A 191 12.74 -24.58 -60.51
N ALA A 192 11.86 -25.18 -59.70
CA ALA A 192 11.50 -24.68 -58.38
C ALA A 192 11.20 -25.77 -57.35
N VAL A 193 11.59 -25.51 -56.11
CA VAL A 193 11.30 -26.32 -54.93
C VAL A 193 10.71 -25.46 -53.81
N ARG A 194 9.87 -26.07 -52.98
CA ARG A 194 9.41 -25.51 -51.70
C ARG A 194 10.30 -26.04 -50.60
N ALA A 195 10.81 -25.16 -49.76
CA ALA A 195 11.54 -25.51 -48.56
C ALA A 195 10.66 -25.25 -47.33
N GLU A 196 10.66 -26.17 -46.37
CA GLU A 196 9.91 -26.08 -45.13
C GLU A 196 10.81 -26.45 -43.95
N TRP A 197 10.75 -25.68 -42.86
CA TRP A 197 11.61 -25.86 -41.71
C TRP A 197 10.93 -25.55 -40.37
N GLY A 198 11.50 -26.08 -39.28
CA GLY A 198 11.04 -25.81 -37.91
C GLY A 198 11.39 -24.40 -37.44
N SER A 199 10.47 -23.77 -36.69
CA SER A 199 10.69 -22.43 -36.13
C SER A 199 11.71 -22.45 -34.99
N VAL A 200 12.70 -21.55 -35.05
CA VAL A 200 13.65 -21.26 -33.98
C VAL A 200 13.26 -19.95 -33.29
N PRO A 201 12.99 -19.95 -31.97
CA PRO A 201 12.67 -18.73 -31.24
C PRO A 201 13.78 -17.68 -31.34
N GLU A 202 13.39 -16.42 -31.52
CA GLU A 202 14.30 -15.26 -31.63
C GLU A 202 15.26 -15.29 -32.85
N ALA A 203 15.11 -16.24 -33.78
CA ALA A 203 15.88 -16.25 -35.01
C ALA A 203 15.65 -14.95 -35.79
N SER A 204 16.72 -14.39 -36.33
CA SER A 204 16.62 -13.18 -37.17
C SER A 204 16.41 -13.55 -38.63
N LEU A 205 17.12 -14.57 -39.11
CA LEU A 205 17.11 -14.99 -40.50
C LEU A 205 17.30 -16.51 -40.60
N TYR A 206 16.77 -17.09 -41.68
CA TYR A 206 17.14 -18.41 -42.17
C TYR A 206 17.85 -18.27 -43.51
N THR A 207 18.95 -18.99 -43.71
CA THR A 207 19.65 -19.02 -45.00
C THR A 207 19.65 -20.43 -45.53
N ILE A 208 19.06 -20.62 -46.71
CA ILE A 208 19.12 -21.88 -47.45
C ILE A 208 20.20 -21.78 -48.51
N TYR A 209 21.19 -22.65 -48.41
CA TYR A 209 22.23 -22.87 -49.40
C TYR A 209 21.86 -24.04 -50.31
N TYR A 210 22.18 -23.92 -51.58
CA TYR A 210 22.04 -25.01 -52.53
C TYR A 210 23.26 -25.10 -53.44
N GLU A 211 23.65 -26.33 -53.77
CA GLU A 211 24.78 -26.63 -54.66
C GLU A 211 24.46 -27.79 -55.60
N SER A 212 24.86 -27.68 -56.88
CA SER A 212 24.63 -28.73 -57.87
C SER A 212 25.61 -29.90 -57.71
N THR A 213 25.14 -31.15 -57.72
CA THR A 213 25.99 -32.35 -57.57
C THR A 213 26.58 -32.88 -58.87
N SER A 214 26.12 -32.39 -60.02
CA SER A 214 26.40 -32.99 -61.33
C SER A 214 27.21 -32.03 -62.22
N SER A 215 28.54 -32.23 -62.27
CA SER A 215 29.36 -31.70 -63.36
C SER A 215 29.20 -32.61 -64.57
N SER A 216 28.46 -32.18 -65.60
CA SER A 216 28.37 -32.97 -66.83
C SER A 216 29.79 -33.14 -67.41
N SER A 217 30.23 -34.38 -67.58
CA SER A 217 31.61 -34.76 -67.89
C SER A 217 32.11 -34.34 -69.28
N ARG A 218 31.32 -33.59 -70.07
CA ARG A 218 31.68 -33.21 -71.45
C ARG A 218 32.01 -31.73 -71.66
N LYS A 219 31.74 -30.85 -70.69
CA LYS A 219 32.30 -29.49 -70.60
C LYS A 219 32.34 -29.15 -69.12
N LYS A 220 33.48 -28.68 -68.60
CA LYS A 220 33.61 -28.14 -67.22
C LYS A 220 32.56 -27.03 -67.00
N ARG A 221 31.32 -27.37 -66.68
CA ARG A 221 30.32 -26.45 -66.13
C ARG A 221 30.71 -26.26 -64.66
N GLN A 222 30.81 -25.00 -64.23
CA GLN A 222 31.00 -24.67 -62.82
C GLN A 222 29.86 -25.27 -61.99
N VAL A 223 30.17 -25.69 -60.76
CA VAL A 223 29.15 -26.07 -59.76
C VAL A 223 28.25 -24.86 -59.57
N GLU A 224 26.95 -25.03 -59.82
CA GLU A 224 25.98 -23.97 -59.55
C GLU A 224 25.70 -23.94 -58.06
N THR A 225 26.09 -22.84 -57.41
CA THR A 225 25.81 -22.60 -55.99
C THR A 225 24.96 -21.35 -55.84
N GLY A 226 24.14 -21.32 -54.80
CA GLY A 226 23.37 -20.14 -54.46
C GLY A 226 22.86 -20.18 -53.04
N MET A 227 22.28 -19.05 -52.62
CA MET A 227 21.59 -18.94 -51.35
C MET A 227 20.31 -18.13 -51.45
N ARG A 228 19.38 -18.42 -50.56
CA ARG A 228 18.16 -17.64 -50.33
C ARG A 228 18.03 -17.36 -48.85
N ILE A 229 17.72 -16.11 -48.52
CA ILE A 229 17.57 -15.63 -47.15
C ILE A 229 16.09 -15.40 -46.90
N PHE A 230 15.59 -15.91 -45.78
CA PHE A 230 14.22 -15.77 -45.33
C PHE A 230 14.19 -15.09 -43.96
N PRO A 231 13.16 -14.28 -43.66
CA PRO A 231 12.96 -13.70 -42.33
C PRO A 231 12.81 -14.78 -41.24
N GLY A 232 13.28 -14.48 -40.03
CA GLY A 232 13.29 -15.45 -38.92
C GLY A 232 11.92 -15.87 -38.37
N ASP A 233 10.85 -15.17 -38.75
CA ASP A 233 9.45 -15.49 -38.43
C ASP A 233 8.78 -16.40 -39.47
N THR A 234 9.51 -16.83 -40.51
CA THR A 234 9.02 -17.76 -41.53
C THR A 234 9.41 -19.20 -41.24
N THR A 235 8.58 -20.15 -41.71
CA THR A 235 8.81 -21.60 -41.62
C THR A 235 8.80 -22.27 -43.00
N GLU A 236 8.66 -21.50 -44.07
CA GLU A 236 8.62 -21.99 -45.45
C GLU A 236 9.13 -20.94 -46.43
N GLY A 237 9.57 -21.39 -47.60
CA GLY A 237 10.14 -20.52 -48.63
C GLY A 237 10.18 -21.16 -50.01
N LEU A 238 10.05 -20.34 -51.05
CA LEU A 238 10.17 -20.77 -52.45
C LEU A 238 11.60 -20.55 -52.95
N ILE A 239 12.21 -21.60 -53.52
CA ILE A 239 13.49 -21.53 -54.20
C ILE A 239 13.24 -21.81 -55.68
N GLY A 240 13.28 -20.77 -56.50
CA GLY A 240 13.09 -20.85 -57.95
C GLY A 240 14.34 -20.46 -58.73
N GLY A 241 14.32 -20.77 -60.03
CA GLY A 241 15.40 -20.46 -60.97
C GLY A 241 16.51 -21.51 -61.03
N LEU A 242 16.20 -22.76 -60.66
CA LEU A 242 17.13 -23.89 -60.73
C LEU A 242 17.25 -24.42 -62.16
N ASP A 243 18.43 -24.87 -62.59
CA ASP A 243 18.61 -25.59 -63.87
C ASP A 243 17.89 -26.95 -63.78
N PRO A 244 16.90 -27.20 -64.66
CA PRO A 244 16.09 -28.42 -64.60
C PRO A 244 16.88 -29.71 -64.90
N ASN A 245 18.11 -29.60 -65.40
CA ASN A 245 18.96 -30.74 -65.75
C ASN A 245 20.01 -31.07 -64.68
N LEU A 246 20.02 -30.35 -63.55
CA LEU A 246 20.97 -30.57 -62.45
C LEU A 246 20.27 -31.12 -61.21
N ASN A 247 21.01 -31.95 -60.47
CA ASN A 247 20.64 -32.37 -59.13
C ASN A 247 21.26 -31.40 -58.12
N TYR A 248 20.52 -31.08 -57.05
CA TYR A 248 20.97 -30.13 -56.02
C TYR A 248 20.97 -30.76 -54.63
N LEU A 249 21.98 -30.42 -53.83
CA LEU A 249 21.99 -30.58 -52.39
C LEU A 249 21.56 -29.26 -51.76
N PHE A 250 20.70 -29.35 -50.75
CA PHE A 250 20.25 -28.21 -49.97
C PHE A 250 20.81 -28.30 -48.56
N SER A 251 21.05 -27.15 -47.93
CA SER A 251 21.29 -27.05 -46.49
C SER A 251 20.74 -25.75 -45.95
N ILE A 252 20.35 -25.72 -44.69
CA ILE A 252 19.78 -24.54 -44.03
C ILE A 252 20.57 -24.20 -42.76
N SER A 253 20.79 -22.91 -42.51
CA SER A 253 21.28 -22.38 -41.24
C SER A 253 20.31 -21.35 -40.68
N THR A 254 20.29 -21.24 -39.34
CA THR A 254 19.61 -20.14 -38.64
C THR A 254 20.64 -19.11 -38.20
N SER A 255 20.27 -17.84 -38.24
CA SER A 255 21.17 -16.75 -37.87
C SER A 255 20.50 -15.76 -36.91
N PHE A 256 21.32 -15.15 -36.05
CA PHE A 256 20.91 -14.14 -35.07
C PHE A 256 21.64 -12.84 -35.34
N ASN A 257 20.91 -11.73 -35.39
CA ASN A 257 21.47 -10.39 -35.54
C ASN A 257 21.66 -9.75 -34.16
N VAL A 258 22.90 -9.40 -33.82
CA VAL A 258 23.25 -8.69 -32.59
C VAL A 258 24.00 -7.43 -32.98
N ASN A 259 23.39 -6.26 -32.72
CA ASN A 259 23.97 -4.95 -33.01
C ASN A 259 24.44 -4.78 -34.47
N GLY A 260 23.72 -5.37 -35.43
CA GLY A 260 24.04 -5.32 -36.86
C GLY A 260 24.99 -6.42 -37.34
N ILE A 261 25.54 -7.24 -36.45
CA ILE A 261 26.40 -8.38 -36.80
C ILE A 261 25.54 -9.65 -36.82
N VAL A 262 25.60 -10.37 -37.94
CA VAL A 262 24.88 -11.64 -38.12
C VAL A 262 25.77 -12.80 -37.70
N TYR A 263 25.32 -13.56 -36.70
CA TYR A 263 25.95 -14.80 -36.26
C TYR A 263 25.18 -15.97 -36.86
N GLU A 264 25.83 -16.74 -37.72
CA GLU A 264 25.27 -17.92 -38.39
C GLU A 264 25.51 -19.18 -37.55
N GLY A 265 24.49 -20.03 -37.44
CA GLY A 265 24.57 -21.35 -36.82
C GLY A 265 25.07 -22.45 -37.76
N GLU A 266 25.13 -23.67 -37.23
CA GLU A 266 25.49 -24.85 -38.02
C GLU A 266 24.46 -25.12 -39.13
N ARG A 267 24.93 -25.66 -40.25
CA ARG A 267 24.09 -26.02 -41.40
C ARG A 267 23.48 -27.40 -41.24
N THR A 268 22.22 -27.55 -41.63
CA THR A 268 21.48 -28.82 -41.60
C THR A 268 21.03 -29.23 -42.99
N GLN A 269 21.14 -30.50 -43.34
CA GLN A 269 20.63 -31.04 -44.61
C GLN A 269 19.16 -31.50 -44.47
N PRO A 270 18.39 -31.59 -45.57
CA PRO A 270 17.00 -32.02 -45.54
C PRO A 270 16.87 -33.45 -45.02
N ILE A 271 15.83 -33.69 -44.22
CA ILE A 271 15.45 -35.04 -43.79
C ILE A 271 14.77 -35.76 -44.97
N PRO A 272 15.24 -36.96 -45.37
CA PRO A 272 14.56 -37.71 -46.41
C PRO A 272 13.18 -38.20 -45.96
N GLY A 273 12.12 -37.79 -46.67
CA GLY A 273 10.82 -38.49 -46.64
C GLY A 273 9.76 -38.05 -45.62
N VAL A 274 9.89 -36.90 -44.94
CA VAL A 274 8.84 -36.39 -44.04
C VAL A 274 7.90 -35.44 -44.80
N THR A 275 6.68 -35.89 -45.10
CA THR A 275 5.57 -35.01 -45.53
C THR A 275 4.89 -34.49 -44.27
N LEU A 276 4.99 -33.19 -44.00
CA LEU A 276 4.26 -32.57 -42.88
C LEU A 276 2.78 -32.45 -43.29
N ASN A 277 1.90 -33.22 -42.65
CA ASN A 277 0.47 -32.96 -42.71
C ASN A 277 0.19 -31.67 -41.93
N PRO A 278 -0.37 -30.61 -42.53
CA PRO A 278 -0.72 -29.40 -41.78
C PRO A 278 -1.93 -29.70 -40.91
N THR A 279 -1.72 -29.84 -39.60
CA THR A 279 -2.80 -29.77 -38.61
C THR A 279 -3.26 -28.32 -38.53
N ILE A 280 -4.30 -27.97 -39.27
CA ILE A 280 -4.97 -26.67 -39.17
C ILE A 280 -5.60 -26.60 -37.77
N VAL A 281 -4.94 -25.91 -36.83
CA VAL A 281 -5.61 -25.39 -35.65
C VAL A 281 -6.41 -24.18 -36.12
N SER A 282 -7.71 -24.41 -36.31
CA SER A 282 -8.69 -23.36 -36.55
C SER A 282 -8.68 -22.35 -35.39
N SER A 283 -8.22 -21.14 -35.65
CA SER A 283 -8.76 -19.95 -35.01
C SER A 283 -9.18 -18.96 -36.08
N THR A 284 -10.46 -18.62 -36.03
CA THR A 284 -11.19 -17.79 -36.98
C THR A 284 -10.64 -16.37 -37.03
N LEU A 285 -10.22 -15.90 -38.21
CA LEU A 285 -10.17 -14.48 -38.52
C LEU A 285 -10.89 -14.21 -39.84
N SER A 286 -11.82 -13.28 -39.73
CA SER A 286 -12.73 -12.78 -40.75
C SER A 286 -12.01 -12.16 -41.95
N ILE A 287 -12.53 -12.47 -43.13
CA ILE A 287 -12.13 -11.97 -44.44
C ILE A 287 -12.40 -10.47 -44.53
N ILE A 288 -11.38 -9.68 -44.90
CA ILE A 288 -11.56 -8.35 -45.52
C ILE A 288 -10.77 -8.36 -46.83
N THR A 289 -11.50 -8.21 -47.94
CA THR A 289 -10.99 -8.11 -49.30
C THR A 289 -10.18 -6.84 -49.51
N VAL A 290 -9.01 -7.01 -50.12
CA VAL A 290 -8.05 -5.97 -50.51
C VAL A 290 -8.46 -5.34 -51.84
N THR A 291 -8.39 -4.00 -51.92
CA THR A 291 -8.15 -3.29 -53.19
C THR A 291 -7.19 -2.14 -52.95
N GLY A 292 -6.07 -2.10 -53.69
CA GLY A 292 -5.30 -0.88 -53.91
C GLY A 292 -3.83 -0.93 -53.51
N SER A 293 -2.98 -1.15 -54.52
CA SER A 293 -1.53 -0.87 -54.54
C SER A 293 -1.21 0.58 -54.13
N LEU A 294 -0.09 0.82 -53.41
CA LEU A 294 1.00 1.74 -53.82
C LEU A 294 2.16 1.77 -52.77
N THR A 295 3.35 1.42 -53.29
CA THR A 295 4.71 1.95 -53.05
C THR A 295 5.33 2.10 -51.64
N ILE A 296 6.54 1.55 -51.55
CA ILE A 296 7.58 1.72 -50.53
C ILE A 296 8.12 3.15 -50.57
N ASP A 297 8.00 3.88 -49.46
CA ASP A 297 9.07 4.71 -48.86
C ASP A 297 8.53 5.48 -47.66
N THR A 298 8.80 4.96 -46.45
CA THR A 298 9.19 5.70 -45.23
C THR A 298 9.38 4.70 -44.10
N ILE A 299 10.63 4.44 -43.72
CA ILE A 299 10.98 3.81 -42.44
C ILE A 299 11.13 4.95 -41.43
N GLN A 300 10.33 4.99 -40.36
CA GLN A 300 10.83 5.13 -38.99
C GLN A 300 9.71 5.02 -37.94
N GLU A 301 10.07 4.30 -36.88
CA GLU A 301 9.45 4.29 -35.54
C GLU A 301 8.04 3.69 -35.38
N ALA A 302 8.00 2.37 -35.23
CA ALA A 302 7.14 1.74 -34.23
C ALA A 302 7.89 0.53 -33.63
N THR A 303 8.97 0.87 -32.94
CA THR A 303 9.62 0.05 -31.93
C THR A 303 8.60 -0.47 -30.93
N TYR A 304 8.67 -1.78 -30.64
CA TYR A 304 8.42 -2.40 -29.33
C TYR A 304 7.69 -1.53 -28.30
N SER A 305 6.38 -1.61 -28.34
CA SER A 305 5.48 -1.09 -27.31
C SER A 305 4.20 -1.94 -27.32
N THR A 306 4.32 -3.22 -26.98
CA THR A 306 3.23 -3.86 -26.22
C THR A 306 3.38 -3.46 -24.76
N VAL A 307 3.28 -2.15 -24.52
CA VAL A 307 2.89 -1.59 -23.23
C VAL A 307 1.54 -2.23 -22.93
N MET A 308 1.47 -3.07 -21.90
CA MET A 308 0.18 -3.43 -21.29
C MET A 308 -0.53 -2.12 -20.97
N LYS A 309 -1.51 -1.74 -21.79
CA LYS A 309 -2.26 -0.49 -21.61
C LYS A 309 -2.94 -0.56 -20.23
N PRO A 310 -2.78 0.46 -19.36
CA PRO A 310 -3.44 0.46 -18.06
C PRO A 310 -4.96 0.37 -18.27
N ILE A 311 -5.65 -0.38 -17.40
CA ILE A 311 -7.09 -0.65 -17.50
C ILE A 311 -7.80 0.17 -16.41
N LEU A 312 -8.88 0.86 -16.77
CA LEU A 312 -9.69 1.69 -15.86
C LEU A 312 -10.23 0.83 -14.69
N PRO A 313 -10.22 1.31 -13.43
CA PRO A 313 -10.84 0.60 -12.32
C PRO A 313 -12.36 0.50 -12.53
N VAL A 314 -12.98 -0.54 -11.99
CA VAL A 314 -14.44 -0.75 -12.09
C VAL A 314 -15.04 -0.67 -10.69
N ILE A 315 -16.02 0.21 -10.47
CA ILE A 315 -16.84 0.23 -9.26
C ILE A 315 -17.86 -0.92 -9.39
N GLU A 316 -17.71 -1.96 -8.57
CA GLU A 316 -18.59 -3.13 -8.58
C GLU A 316 -19.82 -2.92 -7.68
N GLU A 317 -19.64 -2.27 -6.54
CA GLU A 317 -20.72 -1.95 -5.60
C GLU A 317 -20.56 -0.51 -5.09
N PHE A 318 -21.68 0.21 -4.98
CA PHE A 318 -21.75 1.60 -4.54
C PHE A 318 -23.06 1.81 -3.75
N PRO A 319 -23.09 2.62 -2.68
CA PRO A 319 -24.27 2.77 -1.84
C PRO A 319 -25.36 3.59 -2.53
N ASP A 320 -26.61 3.27 -2.22
CA ASP A 320 -27.79 4.07 -2.58
C ASP A 320 -27.96 5.27 -1.64
N ASP A 321 -28.83 6.21 -2.01
CA ASP A 321 -29.13 7.40 -1.21
C ASP A 321 -29.59 7.05 0.21
N VAL A 322 -29.00 7.75 1.20
CA VAL A 322 -29.20 7.46 2.63
C VAL A 322 -30.00 8.59 3.29
N ARG A 323 -30.95 8.21 4.14
CA ARG A 323 -31.63 9.12 5.07
C ARG A 323 -31.23 8.76 6.49
N SER A 324 -30.71 9.73 7.23
CA SER A 324 -30.25 9.56 8.61
C SER A 324 -30.79 10.67 9.52
N GLU A 325 -30.85 10.40 10.82
CA GLU A 325 -31.11 11.40 11.85
C GLU A 325 -29.79 11.99 12.36
N GLU A 326 -29.83 13.18 12.96
CA GLU A 326 -28.66 13.76 13.62
C GLU A 326 -28.14 12.85 14.74
N GLY A 327 -26.82 12.80 14.92
CA GLY A 327 -26.14 11.97 15.92
C GLY A 327 -25.85 10.52 15.50
N HIS A 328 -26.41 10.04 14.39
CA HIS A 328 -26.22 8.66 13.93
C HIS A 328 -24.97 8.48 13.05
N GLN A 329 -24.44 7.25 12.98
CA GLN A 329 -23.33 6.88 12.11
C GLN A 329 -23.82 6.45 10.72
N VAL A 330 -23.10 6.85 9.67
CA VAL A 330 -23.39 6.45 8.29
C VAL A 330 -22.11 5.98 7.59
N LEU A 331 -22.13 4.77 7.04
CA LEU A 331 -21.02 4.20 6.26
C LEU A 331 -21.39 4.13 4.77
N PHE A 332 -20.61 4.80 3.93
CA PHE A 332 -20.63 4.64 2.48
C PHE A 332 -19.60 3.58 2.07
N GLU A 333 -20.04 2.33 2.01
CA GLU A 333 -19.20 1.19 1.59
C GLU A 333 -19.07 1.14 0.06
N VAL A 334 -17.84 1.01 -0.44
CA VAL A 334 -17.56 0.94 -1.89
C VAL A 334 -16.69 -0.27 -2.20
N LYS A 335 -17.02 -1.02 -3.26
CA LYS A 335 -16.16 -2.09 -3.78
C LYS A 335 -15.62 -1.76 -5.15
N VAL A 336 -14.30 -1.72 -5.27
CA VAL A 336 -13.60 -1.45 -6.55
C VAL A 336 -12.84 -2.69 -7.00
N LYS A 337 -13.13 -3.16 -8.21
CA LYS A 337 -12.34 -4.22 -8.87
C LYS A 337 -11.18 -3.61 -9.64
N VAL A 338 -9.97 -4.03 -9.27
CA VAL A 338 -8.75 -3.68 -10.00
C VAL A 338 -8.52 -4.71 -11.12
N ARG A 339 -8.35 -4.23 -12.37
CA ARG A 339 -7.96 -5.06 -13.52
C ARG A 339 -6.58 -4.63 -14.03
N GLY A 340 -5.72 -5.59 -14.32
CA GLY A 340 -4.34 -5.32 -14.73
C GLY A 340 -3.43 -4.94 -13.56
N ASN A 341 -2.30 -4.28 -13.84
CA ASN A 341 -1.23 -4.02 -12.86
C ASN A 341 -1.23 -2.61 -12.26
N SER A 342 -2.21 -1.75 -12.58
CA SER A 342 -2.29 -0.36 -12.10
C SER A 342 -3.14 -0.25 -10.83
N LYS A 343 -2.51 0.08 -9.69
CA LYS A 343 -3.18 0.27 -8.39
C LYS A 343 -3.93 1.62 -8.36
N PRO A 344 -5.25 1.66 -8.07
CA PRO A 344 -6.01 2.91 -8.02
C PRO A 344 -5.80 3.67 -6.70
N SER A 345 -5.98 4.99 -6.75
CA SER A 345 -6.17 5.87 -5.59
C SER A 345 -7.64 6.28 -5.45
N PHE A 346 -8.07 6.59 -4.23
CA PHE A 346 -9.46 6.88 -3.89
C PHE A 346 -9.60 8.25 -3.24
N ASN A 347 -10.62 9.01 -3.64
CA ASN A 347 -10.95 10.31 -3.05
C ASN A 347 -12.46 10.47 -2.94
N TRP A 348 -12.91 11.17 -1.90
CA TRP A 348 -14.31 11.56 -1.71
C TRP A 348 -14.46 13.08 -1.78
N TYR A 349 -15.62 13.53 -2.26
CA TYR A 349 -15.99 14.94 -2.30
C TYR A 349 -17.39 15.14 -1.72
N HIS A 350 -17.59 16.15 -0.88
CA HIS A 350 -18.88 16.56 -0.34
C HIS A 350 -19.27 17.90 -0.94
N ASN A 351 -20.41 17.95 -1.64
CA ASN A 351 -20.91 19.14 -2.34
C ASN A 351 -19.88 19.82 -3.29
N GLY A 352 -18.93 19.04 -3.81
CA GLY A 352 -17.88 19.51 -4.72
C GLY A 352 -16.51 19.73 -4.07
N GLU A 353 -16.45 19.83 -2.75
CA GLU A 353 -15.21 20.04 -1.99
C GLU A 353 -14.60 18.70 -1.55
N PRO A 354 -13.26 18.56 -1.50
CA PRO A 354 -12.60 17.32 -1.11
C PRO A 354 -12.85 17.00 0.38
N VAL A 355 -13.22 15.76 0.68
CA VAL A 355 -13.34 15.24 2.05
C VAL A 355 -11.97 14.78 2.52
N THR A 356 -11.57 15.22 3.71
CA THR A 356 -10.34 14.81 4.38
C THR A 356 -10.66 14.07 5.67
N ASP A 357 -9.72 13.26 6.15
CA ASP A 357 -9.83 12.60 7.46
C ASP A 357 -9.90 13.67 8.57
N ASP A 358 -10.97 13.69 9.35
CA ASP A 358 -11.22 14.65 10.44
C ASP A 358 -12.02 14.01 11.59
N TYR A 359 -12.52 14.81 12.54
CA TYR A 359 -13.28 14.30 13.69
C TYR A 359 -14.66 13.74 13.34
N THR A 360 -15.16 14.01 12.13
CA THR A 360 -16.49 13.65 11.62
C THR A 360 -16.44 12.70 10.42
N HIS A 361 -15.32 12.62 9.70
CA HIS A 361 -15.10 11.81 8.50
C HIS A 361 -13.89 10.88 8.68
N GLU A 362 -14.10 9.57 8.51
CA GLU A 362 -13.03 8.56 8.48
C GLU A 362 -12.91 7.96 7.06
N LEU A 363 -11.77 8.17 6.40
CA LEU A 363 -11.45 7.61 5.08
C LEU A 363 -10.74 6.27 5.21
N ARG A 364 -11.37 5.21 4.69
CA ARG A 364 -10.84 3.84 4.83
C ARG A 364 -9.97 3.44 3.63
N GLY A 365 -8.99 2.57 3.90
CA GLY A 365 -8.00 2.13 2.91
C GLY A 365 -8.55 1.29 1.75
N ASP A 366 -9.80 0.83 1.85
CA ASP A 366 -10.56 0.16 0.80
C ASP A 366 -11.33 1.14 -0.12
N GLY A 367 -11.36 2.43 0.23
CA GLY A 367 -12.10 3.48 -0.48
C GLY A 367 -13.43 3.87 0.16
N SER A 368 -13.87 3.20 1.23
CA SER A 368 -15.11 3.51 1.94
C SER A 368 -14.99 4.78 2.80
N LEU A 369 -16.11 5.46 3.06
CA LEU A 369 -16.18 6.67 3.90
C LEU A 369 -17.15 6.46 5.07
N LEU A 370 -16.70 6.68 6.30
CA LEU A 370 -17.55 6.66 7.50
C LEU A 370 -17.79 8.09 8.02
N LEU A 371 -19.06 8.43 8.24
CA LEU A 371 -19.49 9.59 9.01
C LEU A 371 -19.73 9.17 10.46
N VAL A 372 -18.93 9.71 11.37
CA VAL A 372 -18.92 9.29 12.79
C VAL A 372 -20.13 9.80 13.56
N SER A 373 -20.68 10.96 13.16
CA SER A 373 -21.94 11.51 13.67
C SER A 373 -22.54 12.46 12.64
N VAL A 374 -23.70 12.11 12.10
CA VAL A 374 -24.43 12.94 11.12
C VAL A 374 -24.95 14.21 11.79
N GLU A 375 -24.87 15.33 11.09
CA GLU A 375 -25.33 16.67 11.50
C GLU A 375 -25.97 17.30 10.26
N GLU A 376 -26.84 18.30 10.41
CA GLU A 376 -27.47 18.98 9.24
C GLU A 376 -26.43 19.49 8.22
N LYS A 377 -25.22 19.88 8.68
CA LYS A 377 -24.13 20.33 7.80
C LYS A 377 -23.57 19.22 6.88
N HIS A 378 -23.75 17.94 7.23
CA HIS A 378 -23.29 16.80 6.45
C HIS A 378 -24.25 16.44 5.31
N LYS A 379 -25.46 17.00 5.30
CA LYS A 379 -26.43 16.84 4.22
C LYS A 379 -25.83 17.28 2.87
N GLY A 380 -26.09 16.51 1.83
CA GLY A 380 -25.63 16.85 0.49
C GLY A 380 -25.21 15.66 -0.34
N THR A 381 -24.51 15.97 -1.43
CA THR A 381 -24.06 14.96 -2.40
C THR A 381 -22.61 14.58 -2.11
N TYR A 382 -22.37 13.29 -1.91
CA TYR A 382 -21.05 12.71 -1.79
C TYR A 382 -20.65 12.06 -3.12
N ARG A 383 -19.45 12.38 -3.63
CA ARG A 383 -18.89 11.84 -4.88
C ARG A 383 -17.62 11.06 -4.58
N PHE A 384 -17.63 9.78 -4.90
CA PHE A 384 -16.44 8.93 -4.88
C PHE A 384 -15.70 9.00 -6.21
N VAL A 385 -14.38 9.00 -6.16
CA VAL A 385 -13.49 9.06 -7.33
C VAL A 385 -12.36 8.04 -7.18
N ALA A 386 -12.30 7.09 -8.11
CA ALA A 386 -11.18 6.15 -8.23
C ALA A 386 -10.33 6.48 -9.47
N ASN A 387 -9.02 6.61 -9.29
CA ASN A 387 -8.11 7.05 -10.33
C ASN A 387 -6.92 6.11 -10.49
N ASN A 388 -6.55 5.78 -11.73
CA ASN A 388 -5.29 5.11 -12.04
C ASN A 388 -4.69 5.63 -13.37
N ASP A 389 -3.59 5.02 -13.83
CA ASP A 389 -2.89 5.41 -15.06
C ASP A 389 -3.74 5.29 -16.35
N ALA A 390 -4.89 4.62 -16.30
CA ALA A 390 -5.83 4.50 -17.41
C ALA A 390 -6.87 5.63 -17.45
N GLY A 391 -7.02 6.38 -16.36
CA GLY A 391 -8.02 7.43 -16.17
C GLY A 391 -8.82 7.29 -14.87
N THR A 392 -9.96 7.95 -14.84
CA THR A 392 -10.77 8.15 -13.63
C THR A 392 -12.20 7.62 -13.81
N VAL A 393 -12.75 7.01 -12.76
CA VAL A 393 -14.18 6.68 -12.62
C VAL A 393 -14.74 7.35 -11.38
N SER A 394 -16.03 7.69 -11.40
CA SER A 394 -16.70 8.32 -10.27
C SER A 394 -18.18 7.98 -10.19
N GLN A 395 -18.73 7.96 -8.98
CA GLN A 395 -20.15 7.77 -8.70
C GLN A 395 -20.59 8.64 -7.52
N GLN A 396 -21.88 8.92 -7.39
CA GLN A 396 -22.43 9.87 -6.40
C GLN A 396 -23.59 9.26 -5.60
N VAL A 397 -23.70 9.65 -4.34
CA VAL A 397 -24.77 9.30 -3.39
C VAL A 397 -25.24 10.55 -2.64
N VAL A 398 -26.51 10.63 -2.27
CA VAL A 398 -27.08 11.73 -1.51
C VAL A 398 -27.36 11.32 -0.07
N LEU A 399 -26.92 12.15 0.89
CA LEU A 399 -27.29 12.06 2.29
C LEU A 399 -28.37 13.10 2.62
N THR A 400 -29.50 12.63 3.15
CA THR A 400 -30.56 13.48 3.70
C THR A 400 -30.62 13.34 5.22
N VAL A 401 -30.73 14.47 5.91
CA VAL A 401 -30.85 14.53 7.37
C VAL A 401 -32.30 14.87 7.74
N ALA A 402 -32.92 14.08 8.60
CA ALA A 402 -34.28 14.31 9.07
C ALA A 402 -34.29 15.18 10.33
N VAL A 403 -35.09 16.25 10.32
CA VAL A 403 -35.42 17.06 11.51
C VAL A 403 -36.84 16.68 11.94
N GLU A 404 -37.03 16.27 13.20
CA GLU A 404 -38.37 15.93 13.70
C GLU A 404 -39.30 17.15 13.63
N GLY A 405 -40.46 16.92 13.01
CA GLY A 405 -41.50 17.91 12.77
C GLY A 405 -42.45 18.06 13.96
N SER A 406 -42.66 19.31 14.31
CA SER A 406 -43.82 19.91 14.97
C SER A 406 -45.13 19.11 14.95
N ASP A 407 -45.77 18.99 16.11
CA ASP A 407 -47.23 18.99 16.19
C ASP A 407 -47.70 19.89 17.34
N GLU A 408 -48.08 21.12 16.98
CA GLU A 408 -48.87 22.00 17.84
C GLU A 408 -50.33 21.51 17.83
N SER A 409 -50.82 21.02 18.97
CA SER A 409 -52.16 21.39 19.48
C SER A 409 -52.51 20.63 20.77
N ARG A 410 -52.37 21.30 21.92
CA ARG A 410 -53.48 21.39 22.90
C ARG A 410 -53.23 22.46 23.96
N LEU A 411 -54.09 23.46 23.83
CA LEU A 411 -54.38 24.63 24.64
C LEU A 411 -54.72 24.34 26.12
N LEU A 412 -54.37 25.33 26.97
CA LEU A 412 -54.92 25.72 28.29
C LEU A 412 -54.53 24.81 29.49
N HIS A 413 -54.15 25.28 30.69
CA HIS A 413 -54.44 26.50 31.44
C HIS A 413 -53.22 26.86 32.31
N GLY A 414 -53.08 28.14 32.62
CA GLY A 414 -52.16 28.62 33.65
C GLY A 414 -52.60 28.27 35.07
N ASP A 415 -51.64 28.18 36.00
CA ASP A 415 -51.73 28.96 37.23
C ASP A 415 -50.35 29.14 37.89
N SER A 416 -50.16 30.31 38.48
CA SER A 416 -49.01 30.67 39.30
C SER A 416 -49.17 30.11 40.70
N SER A 417 -48.21 29.30 41.17
CA SER A 417 -47.95 29.17 42.62
C SER A 417 -46.54 28.64 42.85
N SER A 418 -45.93 29.12 43.93
CA SER A 418 -44.61 28.74 44.43
C SER A 418 -44.45 27.22 44.51
N ALA A 419 -43.58 26.63 43.68
CA ALA A 419 -43.24 25.22 43.77
C ALA A 419 -41.72 25.07 43.80
N LYS A 420 -41.21 24.43 44.87
CA LYS A 420 -39.93 23.71 44.80
C LYS A 420 -39.97 22.87 43.53
N ILE A 421 -39.02 23.08 42.61
CA ILE A 421 -38.94 22.30 41.38
C ILE A 421 -38.65 20.86 41.81
N GLY A 422 -39.66 20.00 41.70
CA GLY A 422 -39.51 18.57 41.91
C GLY A 422 -38.66 17.92 40.82
N MET A 423 -38.32 16.64 41.01
CA MET A 423 -37.57 15.86 40.03
C MET A 423 -38.18 15.97 38.64
N ILE A 424 -37.33 16.13 37.62
CA ILE A 424 -37.72 16.29 36.23
C ILE A 424 -37.59 14.93 35.56
N PRO A 425 -38.68 14.34 35.04
CA PRO A 425 -38.59 13.09 34.28
C PRO A 425 -37.60 13.22 33.11
N VAL A 426 -36.81 12.18 32.86
CA VAL A 426 -35.71 12.20 31.85
C VAL A 426 -36.24 12.55 30.45
N ASP A 427 -37.42 12.06 30.10
CA ASP A 427 -38.14 12.37 28.86
C ASP A 427 -38.52 13.85 28.73
N LYS A 428 -38.64 14.57 29.86
CA LYS A 428 -38.94 16.01 29.91
C LYS A 428 -37.71 16.87 30.16
N PHE A 429 -36.55 16.26 30.35
CA PHE A 429 -35.32 16.98 30.67
C PHE A 429 -34.87 17.89 29.53
N GLY A 430 -34.97 17.42 28.28
CA GLY A 430 -34.62 18.24 27.11
C GLY A 430 -35.45 19.51 26.98
N GLU A 431 -36.78 19.41 27.13
CA GLU A 431 -37.68 20.56 27.08
C GLU A 431 -37.42 21.54 28.24
N PHE A 432 -37.16 21.01 29.43
CA PHE A 432 -36.80 21.82 30.60
C PHE A 432 -35.51 22.61 30.37
N VAL A 433 -34.47 21.97 29.84
CA VAL A 433 -33.18 22.63 29.56
C VAL A 433 -33.33 23.70 28.47
N ALA A 434 -34.09 23.41 27.41
CA ALA A 434 -34.40 24.38 26.36
C ALA A 434 -35.12 25.62 26.91
N LYS A 435 -36.10 25.44 27.80
CA LYS A 435 -36.77 26.54 28.52
C LYS A 435 -35.83 27.32 29.43
N GLY A 436 -34.87 26.64 30.07
CA GLY A 436 -33.85 27.26 30.90
C GLY A 436 -32.92 28.20 30.11
N HIS A 437 -32.55 27.81 28.89
CA HIS A 437 -31.73 28.61 27.96
C HIS A 437 -32.49 29.74 27.26
N ALA A 438 -33.82 29.71 27.24
CA ALA A 438 -34.64 30.75 26.64
C ALA A 438 -34.31 32.14 27.24
N LYS A 439 -34.41 33.18 26.41
CA LYS A 439 -34.14 34.58 26.78
C LYS A 439 -32.76 34.80 27.42
N GLY A 440 -31.75 34.07 26.95
CA GLY A 440 -30.36 34.24 27.41
C GLY A 440 -30.10 33.65 28.80
N ASN A 441 -30.53 32.40 29.00
CA ASN A 441 -30.39 31.65 30.27
C ASN A 441 -31.21 32.20 31.44
N GLU A 442 -32.29 32.95 31.16
CA GLU A 442 -33.09 33.60 32.21
C GLU A 442 -33.70 32.57 33.17
N GLY A 443 -34.19 31.44 32.64
CA GLY A 443 -34.76 30.37 33.46
C GLY A 443 -33.75 29.77 34.44
N PHE A 444 -32.53 29.49 33.98
CA PHE A 444 -31.46 28.98 34.84
C PHE A 444 -30.93 30.02 35.83
N ARG A 445 -30.84 31.30 35.44
CA ARG A 445 -30.45 32.37 36.36
C ARG A 445 -31.45 32.54 37.50
N ASN A 446 -32.74 32.48 37.18
CA ASN A 446 -33.79 32.55 38.20
C ASN A 446 -33.74 31.33 39.12
N GLN A 447 -33.53 30.13 38.58
CA GLN A 447 -33.39 28.91 39.39
C GLN A 447 -32.16 28.96 40.30
N PHE A 448 -31.02 29.44 39.80
CA PHE A 448 -29.81 29.64 40.60
C PHE A 448 -30.05 30.64 41.73
N GLY A 449 -30.77 31.73 41.47
CA GLY A 449 -31.13 32.72 42.48
C GLY A 449 -32.11 32.22 43.55
N MET A 450 -32.76 31.08 43.33
CA MET A 450 -33.62 30.42 44.33
C MET A 450 -32.85 29.45 45.24
N LEU A 451 -31.58 29.17 44.96
CA LEU A 451 -30.73 28.36 45.84
C LEU A 451 -30.37 29.18 47.08
N ASP A 452 -30.58 28.59 48.26
CA ASP A 452 -30.05 29.16 49.51
C ASP A 452 -28.53 29.10 49.43
N SER A 453 -27.86 30.25 49.51
CA SER A 453 -26.43 30.29 49.23
C SER A 453 -25.62 29.55 50.28
N GLY A 454 -26.12 29.40 51.52
CA GLY A 454 -25.50 28.58 52.58
C GLY A 454 -24.01 28.86 52.87
N GLU A 455 -23.42 29.89 52.26
CA GLU A 455 -21.97 30.09 52.16
C GLU A 455 -21.31 30.30 53.53
N SER A 456 -22.11 30.58 54.57
CA SER A 456 -21.64 30.85 55.93
C SER A 456 -21.36 29.60 56.79
N GLU A 457 -21.71 28.39 56.35
CA GLU A 457 -21.59 27.17 57.19
C GLU A 457 -20.50 26.17 56.76
N HIS A 458 -19.84 26.37 55.63
CA HIS A 458 -18.90 25.39 55.06
C HIS A 458 -17.49 25.96 54.82
N THR A 459 -16.45 25.20 55.18
CA THR A 459 -15.05 25.60 54.93
C THR A 459 -14.51 24.99 53.63
N VAL A 460 -13.49 25.61 53.01
CA VAL A 460 -12.85 25.16 51.74
C VAL A 460 -11.33 25.08 51.86
N THR A 461 -10.82 24.94 53.09
CA THR A 461 -9.41 25.12 53.42
C THR A 461 -8.50 24.08 52.76
N VAL A 462 -8.97 22.84 52.62
CA VAL A 462 -8.18 21.73 52.05
C VAL A 462 -7.95 21.92 50.56
N GLY A 463 -8.99 22.32 49.82
CA GLY A 463 -8.90 22.56 48.37
C GLY A 463 -8.14 23.82 47.99
N LEU A 464 -7.91 24.73 48.94
CA LEU A 464 -7.15 25.98 48.74
C LEU A 464 -5.67 25.89 49.13
N THR A 465 -5.18 24.75 49.62
CA THR A 465 -3.75 24.56 49.89
C THR A 465 -2.92 24.71 48.60
N PRO A 466 -1.65 25.18 48.67
CA PRO A 466 -0.83 25.38 47.48
C PRO A 466 -0.69 24.12 46.61
N SER A 467 -0.58 22.95 47.23
CA SER A 467 -0.46 21.66 46.55
C SER A 467 -1.77 21.23 45.85
N ASN A 468 -2.92 21.45 46.49
CA ASN A 468 -4.22 21.01 45.98
C ASN A 468 -4.83 21.98 44.96
N LYS A 469 -4.49 23.27 45.03
CA LYS A 469 -4.90 24.28 44.04
C LYS A 469 -4.51 23.89 42.61
N LEU A 470 -3.35 23.27 42.44
CA LEU A 470 -2.85 22.78 41.15
C LEU A 470 -3.65 21.61 40.57
N LEU A 471 -4.48 20.96 41.40
CA LEU A 471 -5.29 19.80 41.04
C LEU A 471 -6.75 20.18 40.78
N ASN A 472 -7.12 21.45 41.02
CA ASN A 472 -8.42 21.98 40.66
C ASN A 472 -8.38 22.45 39.20
N ARG A 473 -9.26 21.93 38.34
CA ARG A 473 -9.37 22.40 36.95
C ARG A 473 -9.78 23.86 36.89
N PHE A 474 -10.69 24.27 37.77
CA PHE A 474 -11.11 25.66 37.93
C PHE A 474 -10.75 26.17 39.31
N ALA A 475 -9.89 27.19 39.37
CA ALA A 475 -9.37 27.72 40.64
C ALA A 475 -10.47 28.33 41.53
N ASN A 476 -11.60 28.73 40.95
CA ASN A 476 -12.75 29.32 41.63
C ASN A 476 -13.87 28.32 41.96
N ILE A 477 -13.67 27.03 41.64
CA ILE A 477 -14.61 25.97 42.01
C ILE A 477 -13.84 25.02 42.94
N VAL A 478 -14.22 24.97 44.20
CA VAL A 478 -13.53 24.21 45.24
C VAL A 478 -14.57 23.45 46.04
N VAL A 479 -14.24 22.21 46.42
CA VAL A 479 -15.10 21.40 47.29
C VAL A 479 -15.10 21.92 48.71
N TYR A 480 -16.26 21.82 49.36
CA TYR A 480 -16.34 22.04 50.80
C TYR A 480 -15.65 20.93 51.57
N ASP A 481 -15.00 21.29 52.66
CA ASP A 481 -14.23 20.36 53.50
C ASP A 481 -15.15 19.30 54.12
N ASP A 482 -16.41 19.65 54.40
CA ASP A 482 -17.39 18.85 55.14
C ASP A 482 -17.99 17.70 54.31
N ASN A 483 -18.01 17.83 52.99
CA ASN A 483 -18.57 16.82 52.09
C ASN A 483 -17.57 16.34 51.03
N ARG A 484 -16.29 16.71 51.14
CA ARG A 484 -15.26 16.22 50.20
C ARG A 484 -15.06 14.71 50.28
N ILE A 485 -14.68 14.13 49.16
CA ILE A 485 -14.25 12.75 49.07
C ILE A 485 -12.75 12.67 49.39
N THR A 486 -12.38 11.76 50.28
CA THR A 486 -10.98 11.47 50.61
C THR A 486 -10.61 10.13 49.99
N LEU A 487 -9.57 10.12 49.14
CA LEU A 487 -9.08 8.89 48.53
C LEU A 487 -8.27 8.08 49.55
N ARG A 488 -8.48 6.76 49.57
CA ARG A 488 -7.67 5.86 50.40
C ARG A 488 -6.39 5.47 49.65
N PRO A 489 -5.21 5.47 50.32
CA PRO A 489 -3.99 4.97 49.72
C PRO A 489 -4.15 3.52 49.25
N MET A 490 -3.78 3.23 48.00
CA MET A 490 -3.80 1.86 47.48
C MET A 490 -2.61 1.06 48.05
N SER A 491 -2.88 -0.14 48.58
CA SER A 491 -1.82 -1.01 49.11
C SER A 491 -0.78 -1.35 48.04
N GLY A 492 0.49 -1.10 48.35
CA GLY A 492 1.64 -1.37 47.47
C GLY A 492 2.15 -0.15 46.69
N HIS A 493 1.44 0.98 46.66
CA HIS A 493 1.86 2.21 45.98
C HIS A 493 2.09 3.33 47.00
N LYS A 494 3.22 3.27 47.71
CA LYS A 494 3.54 4.20 48.81
C LYS A 494 3.97 5.60 48.34
N ASP A 495 4.23 5.78 47.06
CA ASP A 495 4.88 6.99 46.53
C ASP A 495 3.88 8.05 46.02
N CYS A 496 2.62 7.67 45.77
CA CYS A 496 1.55 8.60 45.39
C CYS A 496 0.53 8.70 46.53
N THR A 497 0.85 9.51 47.55
CA THR A 497 0.05 9.64 48.79
C THR A 497 -1.00 10.73 48.75
N ASN A 498 -1.28 11.32 47.58
CA ASN A 498 -2.21 12.45 47.53
C ASN A 498 -3.66 11.99 47.70
N GLU A 499 -4.26 12.35 48.82
CA GLU A 499 -5.62 11.96 49.21
C GLU A 499 -6.69 12.92 48.65
N TYR A 500 -6.27 14.03 48.03
CA TYR A 500 -7.14 15.09 47.55
C TYR A 500 -7.63 14.87 46.12
N ILE A 501 -8.95 14.97 45.94
CA ILE A 501 -9.65 15.13 44.67
C ILE A 501 -10.69 16.25 44.83
N ASN A 502 -10.92 17.04 43.78
CA ASN A 502 -12.00 18.03 43.75
C ASN A 502 -13.34 17.34 43.46
N ALA A 503 -13.77 16.50 44.40
CA ALA A 503 -15.05 15.81 44.38
C ALA A 503 -15.75 15.85 45.75
N CYS A 504 -17.06 16.06 45.74
CA CYS A 504 -17.89 16.06 46.94
C CYS A 504 -19.02 15.04 46.84
N PHE A 505 -19.41 14.52 48.00
CA PHE A 505 -20.54 13.64 48.17
C PHE A 505 -21.80 14.47 48.34
N ILE A 506 -22.84 14.18 47.55
CA ILE A 506 -24.14 14.85 47.64
C ILE A 506 -25.06 13.95 48.46
N LYS A 507 -25.41 14.44 49.65
CA LYS A 507 -26.34 13.78 50.57
C LYS A 507 -27.77 14.28 50.32
N ASP A 508 -28.75 13.37 50.36
CA ASP A 508 -30.19 13.65 50.46
C ASP A 508 -30.98 14.14 49.21
N TYR A 509 -30.54 13.89 47.97
CA TYR A 509 -31.40 14.14 46.79
C TYR A 509 -32.48 13.05 46.58
N SER A 510 -33.22 12.67 47.62
CA SER A 510 -34.27 11.63 47.68
C SER A 510 -33.79 10.17 47.48
N ASN A 511 -33.70 9.47 48.62
CA ASN A 511 -33.22 8.10 48.83
C ASN A 511 -33.58 7.05 47.76
N GLN A 512 -32.57 6.70 46.94
CA GLN A 512 -32.24 5.31 46.56
C GLN A 512 -30.78 5.18 46.05
N TYR A 513 -30.15 6.30 45.66
CA TYR A 513 -28.79 6.37 45.10
C TYR A 513 -27.91 7.39 45.84
N GLN A 514 -26.60 7.14 45.89
CA GLN A 514 -25.58 8.03 46.43
C GLN A 514 -24.83 8.71 45.28
N TYR A 515 -24.66 10.03 45.35
CA TYR A 515 -24.13 10.82 44.24
C TYR A 515 -22.81 11.50 44.58
N ILE A 516 -21.90 11.51 43.61
CA ILE A 516 -20.63 12.23 43.67
C ILE A 516 -20.65 13.34 42.61
N ALA A 517 -20.38 14.58 43.01
CA ALA A 517 -20.08 15.67 42.09
C ALA A 517 -18.57 15.89 42.04
N THR A 518 -18.00 15.95 40.84
CA THR A 518 -16.57 16.19 40.64
C THR A 518 -16.34 17.17 39.49
N GLN A 519 -15.20 17.86 39.52
CA GLN A 519 -14.66 18.47 38.31
C GLN A 519 -14.09 17.37 37.41
N VAL A 520 -14.40 17.42 36.12
CA VAL A 520 -13.76 16.53 35.14
C VAL A 520 -12.32 16.97 34.94
N ASP A 521 -11.38 16.02 35.01
CA ASP A 521 -9.95 16.26 34.80
C ASP A 521 -9.68 17.04 33.50
N SER A 522 -8.65 17.89 33.55
CA SER A 522 -8.27 18.84 32.50
C SER A 522 -7.85 18.23 31.16
N LEU A 523 -7.80 16.90 31.04
CA LEU A 523 -7.21 16.19 29.90
C LEU A 523 -8.21 15.61 28.89
N ASN A 524 -9.50 15.53 29.20
CA ASN A 524 -10.52 15.11 28.24
C ASN A 524 -11.49 16.27 28.00
N GLY A 525 -11.57 16.73 26.75
CA GLY A 525 -12.36 17.88 26.28
C GLY A 525 -13.88 17.75 26.39
N LEU A 526 -14.39 17.01 27.38
CA LEU A 526 -15.81 16.97 27.75
C LEU A 526 -16.14 18.19 28.64
N LYS A 527 -17.24 18.86 28.27
CA LYS A 527 -17.85 19.94 29.04
C LYS A 527 -18.74 19.33 30.13
N ASP A 528 -18.76 20.03 31.27
CA ASP A 528 -19.70 19.96 32.40
C ASP A 528 -19.48 18.93 33.53
N ILE A 529 -19.99 19.31 34.70
CA ILE A 529 -19.94 18.62 36.00
C ILE A 529 -20.62 17.25 35.85
N HIS A 530 -19.90 16.17 36.15
CA HIS A 530 -20.50 14.84 36.20
C HIS A 530 -21.03 14.53 37.59
N VAL A 531 -22.30 14.17 37.66
CA VAL A 531 -22.88 13.42 38.78
C VAL A 531 -22.69 11.94 38.47
N ILE A 532 -21.77 11.27 39.17
CA ILE A 532 -21.51 9.84 38.99
C ILE A 532 -22.38 9.07 39.99
N ASP A 533 -23.24 8.18 39.50
CA ASP A 533 -23.91 7.16 40.30
C ASP A 533 -22.93 6.01 40.55
N HIS A 534 -22.61 5.75 41.82
CA HIS A 534 -21.82 4.57 42.19
C HIS A 534 -22.55 3.75 43.26
N HIS A 535 -22.89 2.51 42.89
CA HIS A 535 -23.15 1.44 43.82
C HIS A 535 -21.81 0.97 44.43
N PHE A 536 -21.55 1.34 45.69
CA PHE A 536 -20.55 0.65 46.51
C PHE A 536 -21.23 -0.56 47.19
N GLN A 537 -20.85 -1.77 46.79
CA GLN A 537 -20.93 -2.96 47.65
C GLN A 537 -19.56 -3.20 48.29
#